data_AF-A0A5J4PEG2-F1
#
_entry.id   AF-A0A5J4PEG2-F1
#
_cell.length_a   1.000
_cell.length_b   1.000
_cell.length_c   1.000
_cell.angle_alpha   90.00
_cell.angle_beta   90.00
_cell.angle_gamma   90.00
#
_symmetry.space_group_name_H-M   'P 1'
#
loop_
_entity.id
_entity.type
_entity.pdbx_description
1 polymer ?
#
loop_
_entity_poly.entity_id
_entity_poly.type
_entity_poly.pdbx_seq_one_letter_code
_entity_poly.pdbx_strand_id
1 'polypeptide(L)' 'MVPIAHYFVFGSAGILPIAYGYIRMMGAEGFTQASKIAILNANYLAACLNDTYGIVYRGENGFVGHEMILECRK' A
#
# COMPACT_ATOMS: atom_id res chain seq x y z
N MET A 1 40.01 3.53 18.55
CA MET A 1 38.57 3.80 18.43
C MET A 1 38.22 3.74 16.95
N VAL A 2 37.78 2.58 16.46
CA VAL A 2 37.43 2.33 15.05
C VAL A 2 35.95 2.68 14.84
N PRO A 3 35.54 3.28 13.70
CA PRO A 3 34.20 3.81 13.54
C PRO A 3 33.18 2.69 13.34
N ILE A 4 32.22 2.61 14.26
CA ILE A 4 31.08 1.68 14.29
C ILE A 4 30.02 1.93 13.20
N ALA A 5 30.21 2.93 12.33
CA ALA A 5 29.21 3.34 11.34
C ALA A 5 29.27 2.58 9.99
N HIS A 6 30.31 1.75 9.75
CA HIS A 6 30.56 1.13 8.43
C HIS A 6 30.15 -0.36 8.31
N TYR A 7 29.57 -0.98 9.33
CA TYR A 7 29.50 -2.45 9.47
C TYR A 7 28.12 -3.12 9.29
N PHE A 8 27.16 -2.48 8.61
CA PHE A 8 25.90 -3.16 8.25
C PHE A 8 25.60 -3.05 6.77
N VAL A 9 26.26 -3.90 5.98
CA VAL A 9 26.13 -3.97 4.51
C VAL A 9 24.67 -4.10 4.04
N PHE A 10 23.80 -4.68 4.86
CA PHE A 10 22.39 -4.93 4.53
C PHE A 10 21.38 -4.38 5.55
N GLY A 11 21.81 -3.49 6.46
CA GLY A 11 20.97 -2.98 7.53
C GLY A 11 20.38 -4.11 8.41
N SER A 12 19.08 -4.05 8.68
CA SER A 12 18.33 -5.06 9.46
C SER A 12 18.10 -6.35 8.66
N ALA A 13 19.16 -7.07 8.31
CA ALA A 13 19.09 -8.25 7.46
C ALA A 13 18.11 -9.34 7.97
N GLY A 14 17.89 -9.42 9.28
CA GLY A 14 16.97 -10.37 9.91
C GLY A 14 15.50 -10.21 9.52
N ILE A 15 15.05 -9.05 9.02
CA ILE A 15 13.66 -8.85 8.56
C ILE A 15 13.44 -9.22 7.09
N LEU A 16 14.51 -9.36 6.30
CA LEU A 16 14.43 -9.67 4.87
C LEU A 16 13.68 -10.98 4.54
N PRO A 17 13.76 -12.05 5.36
CA PRO A 17 12.97 -13.26 5.13
C PRO A 17 11.45 -13.03 5.10
N ILE A 18 10.93 -11.97 5.74
CA ILE A 18 9.50 -11.65 5.72
C ILE A 18 9.07 -11.24 4.30
N ALA A 19 9.74 -10.23 3.74
CA ALA A 19 9.46 -9.75 2.39
C ALA A 19 9.77 -10.84 1.34
N TYR A 20 10.87 -11.57 1.51
CA TYR A 20 11.21 -12.69 0.62
C TYR A 20 10.16 -13.80 0.67
N GLY A 21 9.73 -14.22 1.86
CA GLY A 21 8.68 -15.21 2.03
C GLY A 21 7.38 -14.76 1.38
N TYR A 22 6.96 -13.53 1.62
CA TYR A 22 5.79 -12.95 0.95
C TYR A 22 5.93 -12.99 -0.57
N ILE A 23 7.09 -12.58 -1.10
CA ILE A 23 7.31 -12.58 -2.54
C ILE A 23 7.22 -13.98 -3.15
N ARG A 24 7.87 -14.94 -2.50
CA ARG A 24 7.95 -16.33 -2.98
C ARG A 24 6.63 -17.08 -2.87
N MET A 25 5.82 -16.80 -1.84
CA MET A 25 4.51 -17.43 -1.66
C MET A 25 3.45 -16.86 -2.60
N MET A 26 3.48 -15.54 -2.85
CA MET A 26 2.48 -14.89 -3.71
C MET A 26 2.73 -15.14 -5.20
N GLY A 27 4.01 -15.12 -5.63
CA GLY A 27 4.34 -15.16 -7.05
C GLY A 27 3.80 -13.96 -7.84
N ALA A 28 4.10 -13.90 -9.14
CA ALA A 28 3.72 -12.76 -9.99
C ALA A 28 2.20 -12.56 -10.08
N GLU A 29 1.45 -13.65 -10.20
CA GLU A 29 -0.02 -13.62 -10.24
C GLU A 29 -0.61 -13.14 -8.92
N GLY A 30 -0.13 -13.65 -7.79
CA GLY A 30 -0.59 -13.23 -6.47
C GLY A 30 -0.31 -11.76 -6.19
N PHE A 31 0.84 -11.22 -6.59
CA PHE A 31 1.11 -9.77 -6.49
C PHE A 31 0.18 -8.93 -7.35
N THR A 32 -0.06 -9.37 -8.58
CA THR A 32 -0.98 -8.69 -9.49
C THR A 32 -2.39 -8.67 -8.89
N GLN A 33 -2.84 -9.81 -8.35
CA GLN A 33 -4.15 -9.92 -7.72
C GLN A 33 -4.25 -9.11 -6.42
N ALA A 34 -3.23 -9.14 -5.57
CA ALA A 34 -3.18 -8.34 -4.34
C ALA A 34 -3.30 -6.84 -4.64
N SER A 35 -2.60 -6.36 -5.67
CA SER A 35 -2.66 -4.95 -6.09
C SER A 35 -4.04 -4.57 -6.63
N LYS A 36 -4.65 -5.44 -7.45
CA LYS A 36 -6.03 -5.25 -7.93
C LYS A 36 -7.04 -5.20 -6.79
N ILE A 37 -6.92 -6.09 -5.81
CA ILE A 37 -7.80 -6.14 -4.65
C ILE A 37 -7.62 -4.88 -3.78
N ALA A 38 -6.40 -4.39 -3.59
CA ALA A 38 -6.16 -3.16 -2.83
C ALA A 38 -6.89 -1.95 -3.47
N ILE A 39 -6.78 -1.80 -4.79
CA ILE A 39 -7.49 -0.73 -5.53
C ILE A 39 -9.01 -0.94 -5.47
N LEU A 40 -9.48 -2.17 -5.65
CA LEU A 40 -10.91 -2.50 -5.58
C LEU A 40 -11.50 -2.16 -4.21
N ASN A 41 -10.83 -2.58 -3.13
CA ASN A 41 -11.28 -2.33 -1.77
C ASN A 41 -11.33 -0.83 -1.44
N ALA A 42 -10.31 -0.07 -1.86
CA ALA A 42 -10.30 1.38 -1.69
C ALA A 42 -11.47 2.04 -2.43
N ASN A 43 -11.74 1.66 -3.68
CA ASN A 43 -12.85 2.21 -4.45
C ASN A 43 -14.23 1.78 -3.93
N TYR A 44 -14.34 0.56 -3.40
CA TYR A 44 -15.55 0.11 -2.72
C TYR A 44 -15.87 1.00 -1.51
N LEU A 45 -14.88 1.21 -0.63
CA LEU A 45 -15.04 2.09 0.52
C LEU A 45 -15.29 3.55 0.10
N ALA A 46 -14.62 4.01 -0.96
CA ALA A 46 -14.83 5.35 -1.52
C ALA A 46 -16.27 5.55 -1.97
N ALA A 47 -16.89 4.55 -2.60
CA ALA A 47 -18.29 4.59 -2.98
C ALA A 47 -19.21 4.58 -1.76
N CYS A 48 -18.96 3.72 -0.77
CA CYS A 48 -19.77 3.62 0.44
C CYS A 48 -19.75 4.90 1.31
N LEU A 49 -18.62 5.61 1.35
CA LEU A 49 -18.42 6.78 2.21
C LEU A 49 -18.62 8.12 1.48
N ASN A 50 -18.86 8.09 0.16
CA ASN A 50 -18.95 9.30 -0.66
C ASN A 50 -20.08 10.24 -0.21
N ASP A 51 -21.22 9.69 0.19
CA ASP A 51 -22.40 10.49 0.53
C ASP A 51 -22.31 11.10 1.94
N THR A 52 -21.58 10.45 2.85
CA THR A 52 -21.45 10.89 4.25
C THR A 52 -20.29 11.88 4.43
N TYR A 53 -19.13 11.57 3.87
CA TYR A 53 -17.93 12.40 4.02
C TYR A 53 -17.58 13.14 2.72
N GLY A 54 -17.67 12.45 1.59
CA GLY A 54 -17.10 12.90 0.31
C GLY A 54 -15.63 12.49 0.17
N ILE A 55 -15.15 12.47 -1.06
CA ILE A 55 -13.78 12.05 -1.42
C ILE A 55 -13.04 13.23 -2.04
N VAL A 56 -11.92 13.63 -1.45
CA VAL A 56 -11.22 14.90 -1.79
C VAL A 56 -10.59 14.87 -3.18
N TYR A 57 -10.01 13.73 -3.58
CA TYR A 57 -9.33 13.58 -4.88
C TYR A 57 -9.76 12.30 -5.59
N ARG A 58 -9.92 12.38 -6.91
CA ARG A 58 -10.19 11.26 -7.81
C ARG A 58 -9.34 11.40 -9.07
N GLY A 59 -8.99 10.29 -9.71
CA GLY A 59 -8.36 10.29 -11.03
C GLY A 59 -9.35 10.69 -12.13
N GLU A 60 -8.87 10.78 -13.37
CA GLU A 60 -9.65 11.23 -14.53
C GLU A 60 -10.94 10.43 -14.76
N ASN A 61 -10.90 9.13 -14.50
CA ASN A 61 -12.06 8.23 -14.64
C ASN A 61 -12.94 8.18 -13.38
N GLY A 62 -12.72 9.06 -12.40
CA GLY A 62 -13.51 9.12 -11.18
C GLY A 62 -13.16 8.06 -10.12
N PHE A 63 -12.11 7.26 -10.31
CA PHE A 63 -11.67 6.25 -9.34
C PHE A 63 -10.50 6.75 -8.47
N VAL A 64 -10.33 6.12 -7.31
CA VAL A 64 -9.15 6.28 -6.45
C VAL A 64 -8.13 5.16 -6.70
N GLY A 65 -6.92 5.30 -6.14
CA GLY A 65 -5.89 4.26 -6.19
C GLY A 65 -6.13 3.17 -5.14
N HIS A 66 -5.06 2.77 -4.44
CA HIS A 66 -5.14 1.85 -3.29
C HIS A 66 -5.51 2.54 -1.98
N GLU A 67 -5.79 3.84 -2.03
CA GLU A 67 -6.13 4.69 -0.88
C GLU A 67 -7.06 5.82 -1.32
N MET A 68 -7.65 6.51 -0.35
CA MET A 68 -8.53 7.66 -0.56
C MET A 68 -8.44 8.62 0.63
N ILE A 69 -8.82 9.89 0.42
CA ILE A 69 -8.87 10.91 1.47
C ILE A 69 -10.32 11.35 1.65
N LEU A 70 -10.81 11.25 2.89
CA LEU A 70 -12.16 11.67 3.28
C LEU A 70 -12.19 13.17 3.59
N GLU A 71 -13.27 13.84 3.20
CA GLU A 71 -13.50 15.24 3.54
C GLU A 71 -14.12 15.36 4.94
N CYS A 72 -13.28 15.59 5.95
CA CYS A 72 -13.69 15.73 7.35
C CYS A 72 -13.61 17.17 7.87
N ARG A 73 -13.42 18.17 6.99
CA ARG A 73 -13.33 19.58 7.40
C ARG A 73 -14.69 20.27 7.52
N LYS A 74 -15.76 19.60 7.10
CA LYS A 74 -17.15 20.03 7.27
C LYS A 74 -17.63 19.65 8.66
#